data_AF-A0A0G1NV72-F1
#
_entry.id   AF-A0A0G1NV72-F1
#
_cell.length_a   1.000
_cell.length_b   1.000
_cell.length_c   1.000
_cell.angle_alpha   90.00
_cell.angle_beta   90.00
_cell.angle_gamma   90.00
#
_symmetry.space_group_name_H-M   'P 1'
#
loop_
_entity.id
_entity.type
_entity.pdbx_description
1 polymer ?
#
loop_
_entity_poly.entity_id
_entity_poly.type
_entity_poly.pdbx_seq_one_letter_code
_entity_poly.pdbx_strand_id
1 'polypeptide(L)'
;MNPVKNFSFFYSRGGSGYIRGEQTADFLGGKKNPTEGYKNDICIYVKIIPPEGHPKHSYSDVDDSPKAAEYLKTHPELGVIAISETAKDFLNKFLNRNDVVFIPHQHVNFERRLRPDRPVKTVGIIGSAITAFQYPVKPFRKELAKMGLELKFEQDYWNTYKSTPEREMRLNVADFYYSIDIQLGWRPRVVFRSMAPFQNPNKLGNSSSFGIPMVAYPEPSYVREWDGCFVPANTIEEVLLQIKKLKDDPVFYKDIAAKALKRAEDYHIDNIAKLYLNLP
;
A
#
# COMPACT_ATOMS: atom_id res chain seq x y z
N MET A 1 -32.32 -6.23 -11.21
CA MET A 1 -31.13 -6.90 -10.65
C MET A 1 -29.97 -6.59 -11.57
N ASN A 2 -28.91 -5.98 -11.07
CA ASN A 2 -27.68 -5.85 -11.86
C ASN A 2 -27.14 -7.26 -12.14
N PRO A 3 -26.69 -7.57 -13.36
CA PRO A 3 -26.08 -8.86 -13.66
C PRO A 3 -24.90 -9.09 -12.70
N VAL A 4 -24.80 -10.31 -12.17
CA VAL A 4 -23.68 -10.71 -11.31
C VAL A 4 -22.40 -10.56 -12.14
N LYS A 5 -21.50 -9.66 -11.72
CA LYS A 5 -20.20 -9.47 -12.35
C LYS A 5 -19.28 -10.60 -11.90
N ASN A 6 -18.78 -11.38 -12.85
CA ASN A 6 -17.75 -12.38 -12.59
C ASN A 6 -16.38 -11.74 -12.83
N PHE A 7 -15.42 -12.09 -11.98
CA PHE A 7 -14.05 -11.57 -12.07
C PHE A 7 -13.04 -12.69 -12.28
N SER A 8 -12.01 -12.39 -13.05
CA SER A 8 -10.83 -13.23 -13.21
C SER A 8 -9.58 -12.38 -12.97
N PHE A 9 -8.79 -12.73 -11.96
CA PHE A 9 -7.57 -12.03 -11.60
C PHE A 9 -6.36 -12.80 -12.10
N PHE A 10 -5.48 -12.11 -12.81
CA PHE A 10 -4.22 -12.63 -13.30
C PHE A 10 -3.07 -11.86 -12.65
N TYR A 11 -2.16 -12.54 -11.98
CA TYR A 11 -1.16 -11.88 -11.15
C TYR A 11 0.14 -12.68 -11.03
N SER A 12 1.25 -11.96 -10.91
CA SER A 12 2.56 -12.55 -10.61
C SER A 12 2.72 -12.80 -9.11
N ARG A 13 3.63 -13.72 -8.74
CA ARG A 13 3.99 -13.94 -7.34
C ARG A 13 4.69 -12.69 -6.79
N GLY A 14 4.23 -12.16 -5.66
CA GLY A 14 4.73 -10.91 -5.09
C GLY A 14 3.77 -10.33 -4.06
N GLY A 15 4.22 -9.34 -3.28
CA GLY A 15 3.38 -8.62 -2.32
C GLY A 15 2.10 -8.05 -2.95
N SER A 16 2.26 -7.24 -3.99
CA SER A 16 1.14 -6.66 -4.75
C SER A 16 0.26 -7.71 -5.44
N GLY A 17 0.86 -8.72 -6.07
CA GLY A 17 0.10 -9.77 -6.76
C GLY A 17 -0.74 -10.61 -5.79
N TYR A 18 -0.21 -10.90 -4.61
CA TYR A 18 -0.97 -11.55 -3.54
C TYR A 18 -2.08 -10.63 -3.01
N ILE A 19 -1.77 -9.39 -2.62
CA ILE A 19 -2.78 -8.54 -2.00
C ILE A 19 -3.84 -8.11 -3.03
N ARG A 20 -3.44 -7.47 -4.13
CA ARG A 20 -4.37 -6.92 -5.12
C ARG A 20 -4.95 -7.98 -6.06
N GLY A 21 -4.22 -9.06 -6.34
CA GLY A 21 -4.69 -10.16 -7.19
C GLY A 21 -5.42 -11.23 -6.39
N GLU A 22 -4.66 -12.01 -5.62
CA GLU A 22 -5.17 -13.20 -4.92
C GLU A 22 -6.25 -12.89 -3.88
N GLN A 23 -5.96 -11.99 -2.94
CA GLN A 23 -6.88 -11.71 -1.84
C GLN A 23 -8.13 -10.97 -2.31
N THR A 24 -7.99 -10.06 -3.28
CA THR A 24 -9.15 -9.40 -3.90
C THR A 24 -10.03 -10.41 -4.64
N ALA A 25 -9.43 -11.37 -5.36
CA ALA A 25 -10.16 -12.43 -6.03
C ALA A 25 -10.93 -13.27 -5.01
N ASP A 26 -10.28 -13.73 -3.94
CA ASP A 26 -10.93 -14.50 -2.88
C ASP A 26 -12.09 -13.73 -2.24
N PHE A 27 -11.90 -12.43 -1.98
CA PHE A 27 -12.92 -11.59 -1.39
C PHE A 27 -14.14 -11.34 -2.31
N LEU A 28 -13.90 -11.22 -3.63
CA LEU A 28 -14.95 -11.02 -4.63
C LEU A 28 -15.58 -12.32 -5.14
N GLY A 29 -15.07 -13.49 -4.73
CA GLY A 29 -15.44 -14.77 -5.32
C GLY A 29 -14.97 -14.93 -6.78
N GLY A 30 -13.90 -14.22 -7.16
CA GLY A 30 -13.30 -14.26 -8.49
C GLY A 30 -12.36 -15.45 -8.70
N LYS A 31 -12.06 -15.74 -9.97
CA LYS A 31 -11.10 -16.78 -10.35
C LYS A 31 -9.67 -16.28 -10.19
N LYS A 32 -8.77 -17.16 -9.75
CA LYS A 32 -7.34 -16.88 -9.52
C LYS A 32 -6.48 -17.53 -10.60
N ASN A 33 -5.82 -16.72 -11.43
CA ASN A 33 -5.01 -17.16 -12.57
C ASN A 33 -5.65 -18.28 -13.41
N PRO A 34 -6.92 -18.14 -13.84
CA PRO A 34 -7.60 -19.19 -14.58
C PRO A 34 -6.95 -19.41 -15.95
N THR A 35 -6.87 -20.66 -16.41
CA THR A 35 -6.44 -20.99 -17.77
C THR A 35 -7.60 -21.04 -18.76
N GLU A 36 -8.83 -21.17 -18.28
CA GLU A 36 -10.05 -21.25 -19.08
C GLU A 36 -11.26 -20.63 -18.36
N GLY A 37 -12.39 -20.49 -19.08
CA GLY A 37 -13.65 -20.04 -18.50
C GLY A 37 -13.74 -18.56 -18.12
N TYR A 38 -12.77 -17.72 -18.49
CA TYR A 38 -12.71 -16.29 -18.13
C TYR A 38 -13.12 -15.33 -19.25
N LYS A 39 -13.45 -15.83 -20.45
CA LYS A 39 -13.69 -15.00 -21.66
C LYS A 39 -14.80 -13.95 -21.51
N ASN A 40 -15.77 -14.21 -20.62
CA ASN A 40 -16.91 -13.33 -20.35
C ASN A 40 -16.81 -12.64 -18.97
N ASP A 41 -15.69 -12.82 -18.26
CA ASP A 41 -15.44 -12.20 -16.96
C ASP A 41 -14.80 -10.81 -17.15
N ILE A 42 -14.86 -9.99 -16.11
CA ILE A 42 -13.98 -8.82 -15.99
C ILE A 42 -12.58 -9.34 -15.60
N CYS A 43 -11.62 -9.15 -16.50
CA CYS A 43 -10.26 -9.66 -16.34
C CYS A 43 -9.34 -8.56 -15.78
N ILE A 44 -8.75 -8.78 -14.61
CA ILE A 44 -7.86 -7.83 -13.95
C ILE A 44 -6.43 -8.37 -14.00
N TYR A 45 -5.51 -7.64 -14.61
CA TYR A 45 -4.10 -8.00 -14.74
C TYR A 45 -3.25 -7.20 -13.77
N VAL A 46 -2.81 -7.83 -12.68
CA VAL A 46 -2.05 -7.21 -11.58
C VAL A 46 -0.57 -7.55 -11.73
N LYS A 47 0.28 -6.52 -11.93
CA LYS A 47 1.75 -6.69 -12.04
C LYS A 47 2.19 -7.67 -13.14
N ILE A 48 1.38 -7.82 -14.18
CA ILE A 48 1.70 -8.59 -15.36
C ILE A 48 1.19 -7.84 -16.59
N ILE A 49 1.81 -8.11 -17.73
CA ILE A 49 1.33 -7.60 -19.01
C ILE A 49 0.24 -8.55 -19.50
N PRO A 50 -0.96 -8.04 -19.85
CA PRO A 50 -1.99 -8.86 -20.49
C PRO A 50 -1.45 -9.57 -21.73
N PRO A 51 -1.85 -10.83 -21.99
CA PRO A 51 -1.46 -11.51 -23.22
C PRO A 51 -2.13 -10.86 -24.44
N GLU A 52 -1.56 -11.11 -25.62
CA GLU A 52 -2.21 -10.83 -26.89
C GLU A 52 -3.57 -11.56 -26.96
N GLY A 53 -4.60 -10.87 -27.48
CA GLY A 53 -5.95 -11.43 -27.55
C GLY A 53 -6.66 -11.55 -26.20
N HIS A 54 -6.28 -10.76 -25.20
CA HIS A 54 -7.00 -10.67 -23.94
C HIS A 54 -8.51 -10.35 -24.15
N PRO A 55 -9.41 -10.76 -23.23
CA PRO A 55 -10.83 -10.49 -23.38
C PRO A 55 -11.17 -9.01 -23.43
N LYS A 56 -12.29 -8.64 -24.08
CA LYS A 56 -12.71 -7.24 -24.23
C LYS A 56 -12.85 -6.48 -22.91
N HIS A 57 -13.31 -7.15 -21.84
CA HIS A 57 -13.50 -6.55 -20.52
C HIS A 57 -12.25 -6.74 -19.66
N SER A 58 -11.12 -6.22 -20.12
CA SER A 58 -9.83 -6.37 -19.44
C SER A 58 -9.30 -5.04 -18.91
N TYR A 59 -8.71 -5.09 -17.72
CA TYR A 59 -8.09 -3.96 -17.03
C TYR A 59 -6.64 -4.28 -16.66
N SER A 60 -5.73 -3.36 -16.95
CA SER A 60 -4.35 -3.41 -16.44
C SER A 60 -4.26 -2.60 -15.15
N ASP A 61 -3.81 -3.25 -14.09
CA ASP A 61 -3.49 -2.62 -12.81
C ASP A 61 -2.02 -2.20 -12.78
N VAL A 62 -1.79 -0.89 -12.80
CA VAL A 62 -0.48 -0.26 -13.04
C VAL A 62 0.29 -0.04 -11.72
N ASP A 63 -0.05 -0.77 -10.65
CA ASP A 63 0.66 -0.72 -9.36
C ASP A 63 2.18 -0.74 -9.58
N ASP A 64 2.91 0.33 -9.20
CA ASP A 64 4.37 0.41 -9.21
C ASP A 64 5.00 -0.16 -10.52
N SER A 65 4.38 0.06 -11.70
CA SER A 65 4.78 -0.61 -12.96
C SER A 65 4.85 0.34 -14.17
N PRO A 66 5.99 1.04 -14.35
CA PRO A 66 6.23 1.86 -15.55
C PRO A 66 6.14 1.06 -16.86
N LYS A 67 6.50 -0.23 -16.83
CA LYS A 67 6.40 -1.11 -18.01
C LYS A 67 4.95 -1.33 -18.45
N ALA A 68 4.02 -1.48 -17.51
CA ALA A 68 2.60 -1.58 -17.83
C ALA A 68 2.09 -0.27 -18.43
N ALA A 69 2.51 0.88 -17.90
CA ALA A 69 2.18 2.19 -18.47
C ALA A 69 2.66 2.33 -19.92
N GLU A 70 3.88 1.92 -20.24
CA GLU A 70 4.38 1.95 -21.63
C GLU A 70 3.60 0.99 -22.55
N TYR A 71 3.31 -0.22 -22.10
CA TYR A 71 2.51 -1.20 -22.86
C TYR A 71 1.11 -0.66 -23.21
N LEU A 72 0.48 0.06 -22.29
CA LEU A 72 -0.85 0.64 -22.47
C LEU A 72 -0.91 1.72 -23.57
N LYS A 73 0.22 2.30 -24.00
CA LYS A 73 0.23 3.25 -25.13
C LYS A 73 -0.20 2.61 -26.45
N THR A 74 0.09 1.33 -26.64
CA THR A 74 -0.23 0.60 -27.87
C THR A 74 -1.47 -0.29 -27.71
N HIS A 75 -2.14 -0.24 -26.55
CA HIS A 75 -3.30 -1.05 -26.21
C HIS A 75 -4.40 -0.18 -25.57
N PRO A 76 -4.92 0.82 -26.29
CA PRO A 76 -5.91 1.78 -25.75
C PRO A 76 -7.26 1.14 -25.39
N GLU A 77 -7.56 -0.04 -25.91
CA GLU A 77 -8.75 -0.83 -25.61
C GLU A 77 -8.79 -1.37 -24.17
N LEU A 78 -7.63 -1.49 -23.52
CA LEU A 78 -7.56 -1.92 -22.12
C LEU A 78 -8.07 -0.83 -21.18
N GLY A 79 -8.85 -1.23 -20.20
CA GLY A 79 -9.11 -0.42 -19.02
C GLY A 79 -7.85 -0.24 -18.18
N VAL A 80 -7.76 0.87 -17.45
CA VAL A 80 -6.56 1.20 -16.65
C VAL A 80 -6.97 1.46 -15.21
N ILE A 81 -6.32 0.75 -14.29
CA ILE A 81 -6.48 0.94 -12.85
C ILE A 81 -5.21 1.56 -12.30
N ALA A 82 -5.36 2.72 -11.66
CA ALA A 82 -4.33 3.42 -10.90
C ALA A 82 -4.51 3.18 -9.39
N ILE A 83 -3.39 3.14 -8.67
CA ILE A 83 -3.32 2.82 -7.23
C ILE A 83 -3.28 4.04 -6.31
N SER A 84 -3.17 5.24 -6.88
CA SER A 84 -3.08 6.52 -6.20
C SER A 84 -3.66 7.60 -7.11
N GLU A 85 -4.12 8.72 -6.54
CA GLU A 85 -4.63 9.81 -7.36
C GLU A 85 -3.51 10.46 -8.20
N THR A 86 -2.31 10.54 -7.63
CA THR A 86 -1.12 11.01 -8.34
C THR A 86 -0.81 10.12 -9.55
N ALA A 87 -0.94 8.79 -9.41
CA ALA A 87 -0.76 7.87 -10.52
C ALA A 87 -1.88 8.02 -11.56
N LYS A 88 -3.13 8.21 -11.13
CA LYS A 88 -4.26 8.44 -12.05
C LYS A 88 -4.03 9.67 -12.93
N ASP A 89 -3.67 10.79 -12.34
CA ASP A 89 -3.42 12.03 -13.08
C ASP A 89 -2.26 11.89 -14.06
N PHE A 90 -1.18 11.26 -13.60
CA PHE A 90 -0.05 10.95 -14.47
C PHE A 90 -0.47 10.06 -15.64
N LEU A 91 -1.18 8.96 -15.38
CA LEU A 91 -1.60 8.00 -16.41
C LEU A 91 -2.58 8.61 -17.41
N ASN A 92 -3.54 9.41 -16.95
CA ASN A 92 -4.44 10.14 -17.84
C ASN A 92 -3.65 11.02 -18.83
N LYS A 93 -2.69 11.81 -18.33
CA LYS A 93 -1.84 12.66 -19.17
C LYS A 93 -0.91 11.83 -20.07
N PHE A 94 -0.30 10.79 -19.53
CA PHE A 94 0.71 9.98 -20.20
C PHE A 94 0.13 9.13 -21.33
N LEU A 95 -1.09 8.62 -21.15
CA LEU A 95 -1.81 7.81 -22.12
C LEU A 95 -2.78 8.64 -22.99
N ASN A 96 -2.89 9.96 -22.73
CA ASN A 96 -3.83 10.86 -23.39
C ASN A 96 -5.29 10.35 -23.31
N ARG A 97 -5.73 9.98 -22.10
CA ARG A 97 -7.10 9.48 -21.80
C ARG A 97 -7.64 10.08 -20.50
N ASN A 98 -8.93 9.93 -20.23
CA ASN A 98 -9.60 10.52 -19.05
C ASN A 98 -10.43 9.52 -18.23
N ASP A 99 -10.37 8.24 -18.59
CA ASP A 99 -11.14 7.13 -18.03
C ASP A 99 -10.30 6.18 -17.17
N VAL A 100 -9.07 6.59 -16.77
CA VAL A 100 -8.29 5.84 -15.78
C VAL A 100 -9.06 5.78 -14.46
N VAL A 101 -9.32 4.56 -13.97
CA VAL A 101 -10.04 4.30 -12.73
C VAL A 101 -9.04 4.31 -11.57
N PHE A 102 -9.40 4.95 -10.45
CA PHE A 102 -8.61 4.88 -9.23
C PHE A 102 -9.18 3.80 -8.30
N ILE A 103 -8.38 2.78 -8.02
CA ILE A 103 -8.68 1.76 -7.01
C ILE A 103 -7.45 1.61 -6.10
N PRO A 104 -7.45 2.19 -4.89
CA PRO A 104 -6.30 2.19 -4.01
C PRO A 104 -5.89 0.78 -3.58
N HIS A 105 -4.65 0.64 -3.12
CA HIS A 105 -4.15 -0.60 -2.53
C HIS A 105 -4.78 -0.84 -1.16
N GLN A 106 -5.47 -1.96 -0.98
CA GLN A 106 -6.06 -2.30 0.32
C GLN A 106 -4.99 -2.50 1.39
N HIS A 107 -5.32 -2.16 2.63
CA HIS A 107 -4.45 -2.45 3.76
C HIS A 107 -4.55 -3.90 4.23
N VAL A 108 -3.57 -4.37 4.99
CA VAL A 108 -3.49 -5.76 5.48
C VAL A 108 -4.42 -6.10 6.64
N ASN A 109 -5.09 -5.14 7.27
CA ASN A 109 -5.89 -5.35 8.49
C ASN A 109 -7.37 -5.66 8.20
N PHE A 110 -7.68 -6.81 7.63
CA PHE A 110 -9.07 -7.18 7.28
C PHE A 110 -9.95 -7.35 8.54
N GLU A 111 -9.33 -7.69 9.66
CA GLU A 111 -10.02 -7.92 10.93
C GLU A 111 -10.23 -6.64 11.73
N ARG A 112 -9.77 -5.48 11.23
CA ARG A 112 -9.81 -4.19 11.96
C ARG A 112 -9.22 -4.28 13.37
N ARG A 113 -8.14 -5.05 13.53
CA ARG A 113 -7.40 -5.16 14.79
C ARG A 113 -6.78 -3.82 15.13
N LEU A 114 -6.99 -3.35 16.35
CA LEU A 114 -6.33 -2.15 16.86
C LEU A 114 -5.09 -2.53 17.67
N ARG A 115 -4.07 -1.68 17.63
CA ARG A 115 -2.94 -1.75 18.55
C ARG A 115 -3.45 -1.89 19.99
N PRO A 116 -2.86 -2.79 20.81
CA PRO A 116 -3.26 -2.93 22.20
C PRO A 116 -2.96 -1.64 22.98
N ASP A 117 -3.77 -1.36 24.00
CA ASP A 117 -3.50 -0.24 24.90
C ASP A 117 -2.23 -0.53 25.71
N ARG A 118 -1.15 0.17 25.34
CA ARG A 118 0.17 0.06 25.97
C ARG A 118 0.97 1.37 25.81
N PRO A 119 2.00 1.61 26.63
CA PRO A 119 2.89 2.76 26.46
C PRO A 119 3.60 2.76 25.09
N VAL A 120 3.89 3.93 24.55
CA VAL A 120 4.68 4.09 23.31
C VAL A 120 6.15 3.76 23.62
N LYS A 121 6.63 2.63 23.08
CA LYS A 121 7.99 2.11 23.29
C LYS A 121 8.69 1.70 22.00
N THR A 122 7.96 1.38 20.94
CA THR A 122 8.53 0.76 19.76
C THR A 122 8.27 1.56 18.48
N VAL A 123 9.35 1.89 17.78
CA VAL A 123 9.32 2.45 16.42
C VAL A 123 9.55 1.31 15.42
N GLY A 124 8.67 1.19 14.44
CA GLY A 124 8.70 0.18 13.40
C GLY A 124 9.17 0.72 12.06
N ILE A 125 10.04 -0.03 11.39
CA ILE A 125 10.34 0.12 9.97
C ILE A 125 10.11 -1.23 9.29
N ILE A 126 9.38 -1.22 8.17
CA ILE A 126 9.11 -2.42 7.37
C ILE A 126 9.42 -2.18 5.89
N GLY A 127 10.10 -3.15 5.29
CA GLY A 127 10.59 -3.13 3.91
C GLY A 127 12.10 -2.92 3.82
N SER A 128 12.66 -3.01 2.62
CA SER A 128 14.12 -2.94 2.44
C SER A 128 14.67 -1.57 2.84
N ALA A 129 15.93 -1.52 3.28
CA ALA A 129 16.56 -0.27 3.73
C ALA A 129 16.46 0.86 2.68
N ILE A 130 16.61 0.52 1.40
CA ILE A 130 16.57 1.50 0.30
C ILE A 130 15.14 2.01 0.03
N THR A 131 14.12 1.18 0.27
CA THR A 131 12.71 1.49 -0.05
C THR A 131 11.84 1.79 1.18
N ALA A 132 12.42 1.81 2.38
CA ALA A 132 11.71 2.09 3.62
C ALA A 132 12.35 3.19 4.47
N PHE A 133 13.68 3.23 4.58
CA PHE A 133 14.36 4.14 5.49
C PHE A 133 15.79 4.46 5.04
N GLN A 134 15.99 5.68 4.55
CA GLN A 134 17.23 6.09 3.89
C GLN A 134 18.21 6.81 4.82
N TYR A 135 18.42 6.26 6.02
CA TYR A 135 19.40 6.75 6.98
C TYR A 135 20.09 5.56 7.68
N PRO A 136 21.36 5.70 8.11
CA PRO A 136 22.06 4.63 8.81
C PRO A 136 21.32 4.12 10.07
N VAL A 137 20.99 2.82 10.06
CA VAL A 137 20.18 2.18 11.11
C VAL A 137 20.85 2.21 12.48
N LYS A 138 22.18 1.99 12.53
CA LYS A 138 22.92 1.93 13.81
C LYS A 138 22.89 3.27 14.56
N PRO A 139 23.24 4.42 13.93
CA PRO A 139 23.06 5.73 14.55
C PRO A 139 21.61 6.01 14.94
N PHE A 140 20.65 5.73 14.06
CA PHE A 140 19.23 5.98 14.36
C PHE A 140 18.73 5.22 15.59
N ARG A 141 19.09 3.93 15.69
CA ARG A 141 18.77 3.09 16.85
C ARG A 141 19.34 3.67 18.16
N LYS A 142 20.54 4.27 18.13
CA LYS A 142 21.14 4.92 19.30
C LYS A 142 20.34 6.16 19.72
N GLU A 143 19.89 6.98 18.76
CA GLU A 143 19.07 8.15 19.06
C GLU A 143 17.71 7.76 19.65
N LEU A 144 17.06 6.72 19.12
CA LEU A 144 15.82 6.19 19.69
C LEU A 144 16.03 5.67 21.12
N ALA A 145 17.13 4.96 21.38
CA ALA A 145 17.43 4.43 22.71
C ALA A 145 17.59 5.54 23.76
N LYS A 146 18.16 6.70 23.40
CA LYS A 146 18.24 7.88 24.29
C LYS A 146 16.85 8.40 24.71
N MET A 147 15.82 8.14 23.91
CA MET A 147 14.43 8.48 24.21
C MET A 147 13.68 7.36 24.93
N GLY A 148 14.34 6.25 25.28
CA GLY A 148 13.70 5.06 25.83
C GLY A 148 12.83 4.31 24.81
N LEU A 149 13.16 4.42 23.52
CA LEU A 149 12.47 3.74 22.43
C LEU A 149 13.32 2.62 21.82
N GLU A 150 12.65 1.56 21.37
CA GLU A 150 13.23 0.43 20.66
C GLU A 150 12.91 0.50 19.18
N LEU A 151 13.91 0.18 18.34
CA LEU A 151 13.70 0.04 16.90
C LEU A 151 13.44 -1.42 16.52
N LYS A 152 12.25 -1.70 16.00
CA LYS A 152 11.97 -2.93 15.25
C LYS A 152 12.10 -2.66 13.77
N PHE A 153 13.01 -3.38 13.11
CA PHE A 153 13.24 -3.21 11.67
C PHE A 153 13.16 -4.57 10.97
N GLU A 154 12.08 -4.78 10.24
CA GLU A 154 11.90 -5.90 9.33
C GLU A 154 12.42 -5.54 7.92
N GLN A 155 13.72 -5.75 7.70
CA GLN A 155 14.41 -5.39 6.45
C GLN A 155 14.20 -6.39 5.31
N ASP A 156 14.03 -7.66 5.65
CA ASP A 156 13.95 -8.75 4.68
C ASP A 156 12.54 -9.34 4.60
N TYR A 157 11.59 -8.41 4.55
CA TYR A 157 10.17 -8.63 4.36
C TYR A 157 9.91 -9.81 3.40
N TRP A 158 10.54 -9.82 2.22
CA TRP A 158 10.32 -10.86 1.21
C TRP A 158 10.82 -12.26 1.58
N ASN A 159 12.00 -12.39 2.21
CA ASN A 159 12.47 -13.71 2.60
C ASN A 159 11.72 -14.25 3.83
N THR A 160 11.25 -13.37 4.72
CA THR A 160 10.35 -13.72 5.83
C THR A 160 9.02 -14.34 5.32
N TYR A 161 8.59 -14.03 4.09
CA TYR A 161 7.40 -14.66 3.48
C TYR A 161 7.61 -16.04 2.89
N LYS A 162 8.80 -16.33 2.37
CA LYS A 162 9.07 -17.65 1.79
C LYS A 162 9.22 -18.75 2.85
N SER A 163 9.55 -18.37 4.08
CA SER A 163 9.86 -19.30 5.18
C SER A 163 8.64 -19.73 6.01
N THR A 164 7.43 -19.22 5.74
CA THR A 164 6.21 -19.54 6.51
C THR A 164 5.04 -19.99 5.61
N PRO A 165 5.20 -21.08 4.83
CA PRO A 165 4.23 -21.49 3.80
C PRO A 165 2.83 -21.86 4.34
N GLU A 166 2.71 -22.21 5.62
CA GLU A 166 1.43 -22.62 6.23
C GLU A 166 0.58 -21.44 6.74
N ARG A 167 1.10 -20.21 6.65
CA ARG A 167 0.40 -19.02 7.16
C ARG A 167 0.15 -18.02 6.04
N GLU A 168 -1.04 -17.43 6.03
CA GLU A 168 -1.34 -16.31 5.13
C GLU A 168 -0.30 -15.20 5.29
N MET A 169 0.33 -14.84 4.17
CA MET A 169 1.41 -13.86 4.09
C MET A 169 1.06 -12.55 4.81
N ARG A 170 -0.19 -12.09 4.63
CA ARG A 170 -0.76 -10.87 5.22
C ARG A 170 -0.68 -10.87 6.75
N LEU A 171 -0.84 -12.01 7.40
CA LEU A 171 -0.87 -12.09 8.87
C LEU A 171 0.50 -11.80 9.51
N ASN A 172 1.60 -12.15 8.85
CA ASN A 172 2.94 -11.77 9.34
C ASN A 172 3.14 -10.24 9.29
N VAL A 173 2.58 -9.58 8.27
CA VAL A 173 2.58 -8.11 8.16
C VAL A 173 1.74 -7.51 9.27
N ALA A 174 0.54 -8.05 9.49
CA ALA A 174 -0.37 -7.60 10.53
C ALA A 174 0.27 -7.72 11.92
N ASP A 175 0.94 -8.83 12.21
CA ASP A 175 1.64 -9.04 13.47
C ASP A 175 2.77 -8.03 13.68
N PHE A 176 3.53 -7.70 12.63
CA PHE A 176 4.54 -6.66 12.71
C PHE A 176 3.92 -5.34 13.17
N TYR A 177 2.86 -4.89 12.50
CA TYR A 177 2.17 -3.65 12.88
C TYR A 177 1.61 -3.74 14.31
N TYR A 178 0.99 -4.84 14.68
CA TYR A 178 0.51 -5.07 16.05
C TYR A 178 1.63 -5.00 17.11
N SER A 179 2.88 -5.23 16.72
CA SER A 179 4.05 -5.23 17.59
C SER A 179 4.76 -3.87 17.75
N ILE A 180 4.34 -2.83 17.03
CA ILE A 180 4.96 -1.48 17.06
C ILE A 180 3.98 -0.43 17.59
N ASP A 181 4.47 0.78 17.83
CA ASP A 181 3.66 1.90 18.36
C ASP A 181 3.73 3.14 17.49
N ILE A 182 4.80 3.29 16.69
CA ILE A 182 4.96 4.34 15.69
C ILE A 182 5.52 3.67 14.43
N GLN A 183 4.91 3.92 13.27
CA GLN A 183 5.49 3.54 11.99
C GLN A 183 6.43 4.65 11.48
N LEU A 184 7.55 4.27 10.88
CA LEU A 184 8.45 5.20 10.20
C LEU A 184 8.61 4.85 8.73
N GLY A 185 8.52 5.86 7.87
CA GLY A 185 8.84 5.73 6.44
C GLY A 185 9.50 7.00 5.93
N TRP A 186 10.83 7.03 5.90
CA TRP A 186 11.58 8.24 5.57
C TRP A 186 12.49 8.00 4.35
N ARG A 187 12.05 8.54 3.21
CA ARG A 187 12.61 8.29 1.87
C ARG A 187 12.81 9.59 1.09
N PRO A 188 13.66 10.51 1.58
CA PRO A 188 13.88 11.81 0.93
C PRO A 188 14.46 11.71 -0.48
N ARG A 189 15.08 10.58 -0.83
CA ARG A 189 15.63 10.33 -2.16
C ARG A 189 14.71 9.35 -2.87
N VAL A 190 13.94 9.85 -3.84
CA VAL A 190 13.25 8.96 -4.78
C VAL A 190 14.31 8.28 -5.64
N VAL A 191 14.61 7.01 -5.32
CA VAL A 191 15.67 6.23 -5.97
C VAL A 191 15.39 6.02 -7.46
N PHE A 192 14.11 6.09 -7.85
CA PHE A 192 13.67 5.90 -9.23
C PHE A 192 12.73 7.03 -9.65
N ARG A 193 13.26 8.09 -10.27
CA ARG A 193 12.43 9.24 -10.71
C ARG A 193 11.26 8.83 -11.60
N SER A 194 11.43 7.80 -12.43
CA SER A 194 10.37 7.22 -13.27
C SER A 194 9.28 6.49 -12.49
N MET A 195 9.56 6.06 -11.25
CA MET A 195 8.59 5.42 -10.35
C MET A 195 7.82 6.43 -9.52
N ALA A 196 8.30 7.67 -9.39
CA ALA A 196 7.70 8.68 -8.52
C ALA A 196 6.18 8.84 -8.73
N PRO A 197 5.66 8.88 -9.99
CA PRO A 197 4.23 9.00 -10.22
C PRO A 197 3.43 7.77 -9.79
N PHE A 198 4.07 6.61 -9.67
CA PHE A 198 3.44 5.33 -9.38
C PHE A 198 3.48 4.94 -7.89
N GLN A 199 4.03 5.79 -7.02
CA GLN A 199 4.11 5.51 -5.59
C GLN A 199 2.72 5.51 -4.93
N ASN A 200 2.44 4.50 -4.11
CA ASN A 200 1.24 4.38 -3.30
C ASN A 200 1.47 4.74 -1.82
N PRO A 201 0.42 5.20 -1.11
CA PRO A 201 0.45 5.42 0.33
C PRO A 201 0.19 4.15 1.17
N ASN A 202 0.52 2.95 0.67
CA ASN A 202 0.14 1.68 1.33
C ASN A 202 0.71 1.54 2.76
N LYS A 203 1.91 2.08 3.05
CA LYS A 203 2.46 2.05 4.42
C LYS A 203 1.63 2.88 5.40
N LEU A 204 1.06 4.00 4.94
CA LEU A 204 0.10 4.79 5.71
C LEU A 204 -1.18 3.98 5.93
N GLY A 205 -1.77 3.44 4.87
CA GLY A 205 -2.96 2.57 4.95
C GLY A 205 -2.79 1.45 5.97
N ASN A 206 -1.68 0.72 5.90
CA ASN A 206 -1.41 -0.38 6.80
C ASN A 206 -1.26 0.06 8.25
N SER A 207 -0.30 0.93 8.58
CA SER A 207 -0.08 1.36 9.98
C SER A 207 -1.33 2.01 10.59
N SER A 208 -1.96 2.91 9.83
CA SER A 208 -3.14 3.65 10.26
C SER A 208 -4.33 2.73 10.57
N SER A 209 -4.50 1.64 9.82
CA SER A 209 -5.57 0.67 10.07
C SER A 209 -5.47 -0.03 11.43
N PHE A 210 -4.30 -0.03 12.07
CA PHE A 210 -4.12 -0.53 13.44
C PHE A 210 -4.19 0.59 14.50
N GLY A 211 -4.49 1.83 14.11
CA GLY A 211 -4.42 2.99 14.99
C GLY A 211 -2.99 3.39 15.35
N ILE A 212 -2.02 3.12 14.46
CA ILE A 212 -0.61 3.43 14.68
C ILE A 212 -0.24 4.66 13.86
N PRO A 213 0.15 5.78 14.48
CA PRO A 213 0.57 6.97 13.76
C PRO A 213 1.90 6.72 13.04
N MET A 214 2.05 7.40 11.91
CA MET A 214 3.26 7.30 11.08
C MET A 214 3.99 8.63 11.01
N VAL A 215 5.30 8.60 11.22
CA VAL A 215 6.21 9.69 10.84
C VAL A 215 6.77 9.37 9.46
N ALA A 216 6.68 10.30 8.51
CA ALA A 216 7.07 10.03 7.14
C ALA A 216 7.69 11.23 6.42
N TYR A 217 8.53 10.93 5.43
CA TYR A 217 8.86 11.94 4.42
C TYR A 217 7.59 12.29 3.63
N PRO A 218 7.30 13.58 3.38
CA PRO A 218 6.06 14.01 2.73
C PRO A 218 6.09 13.73 1.21
N GLU A 219 5.90 12.48 0.84
CA GLU A 219 5.82 12.06 -0.56
C GLU A 219 4.57 12.64 -1.24
N PRO A 220 4.59 12.87 -2.57
CA PRO A 220 3.46 13.52 -3.26
C PRO A 220 2.11 12.82 -3.05
N SER A 221 2.06 11.48 -3.10
CA SER A 221 0.82 10.73 -2.82
C SER A 221 0.40 10.80 -1.35
N TYR A 222 1.35 10.94 -0.42
CA TYR A 222 1.04 11.06 1.01
C TYR A 222 0.42 12.43 1.29
N VAL A 223 1.02 13.50 0.78
CA VAL A 223 0.51 14.87 0.94
C VAL A 223 -0.84 15.03 0.27
N ARG A 224 -1.04 14.46 -0.92
CA ARG A 224 -2.31 14.60 -1.64
C ARG A 224 -3.45 13.82 -1.02
N GLU A 225 -3.21 12.57 -0.62
CA GLU A 225 -4.29 11.64 -0.26
C GLU A 225 -4.44 11.44 1.26
N TRP A 226 -3.44 11.81 2.04
CA TRP A 226 -3.34 11.54 3.48
C TRP A 226 -2.96 12.78 4.29
N ASP A 227 -3.22 13.99 3.77
CA ASP A 227 -2.94 15.22 4.52
C ASP A 227 -3.60 15.20 5.91
N GLY A 228 -2.86 15.64 6.93
CA GLY A 228 -3.27 15.58 8.33
C GLY A 228 -3.41 14.18 8.94
N CYS A 229 -3.17 13.10 8.19
CA CYS A 229 -3.26 11.70 8.66
C CYS A 229 -1.90 11.08 8.98
N PHE A 230 -0.82 11.84 8.87
CA PHE A 230 0.54 11.43 9.24
C PHE A 230 1.33 12.64 9.75
N VAL A 231 2.50 12.38 10.33
CA VAL A 231 3.39 13.44 10.80
C VAL A 231 4.55 13.61 9.80
N PRO A 232 4.58 14.71 9.02
CA PRO A 232 5.62 14.93 8.02
C PRO A 232 6.97 15.27 8.67
N ALA A 233 8.06 14.80 8.06
CA ALA A 233 9.43 15.12 8.42
C ALA A 233 10.36 15.09 7.19
N ASN A 234 10.97 16.23 6.86
CA ASN A 234 11.88 16.42 5.73
C ASN A 234 13.33 16.05 6.09
N THR A 235 13.72 16.19 7.35
CA THR A 235 15.08 15.90 7.85
C THR A 235 15.05 14.79 8.89
N ILE A 236 16.22 14.22 9.20
CA ILE A 236 16.32 13.18 10.24
C ILE A 236 16.12 13.79 11.63
N GLU A 237 16.50 15.05 11.83
CA GLU A 237 16.27 15.83 13.05
C GLU A 237 14.77 16.02 13.29
N GLU A 238 14.02 16.36 12.24
CA GLU A 238 12.56 16.43 12.30
C GLU A 238 11.95 15.07 12.60
N VAL A 239 12.44 13.98 11.98
CA VAL A 239 11.97 12.61 12.30
C VAL A 239 12.10 12.33 13.79
N LEU A 240 13.27 12.59 14.38
CA LEU A 240 13.55 12.37 15.79
C LEU A 240 12.67 13.25 16.70
N LEU A 241 12.47 14.52 16.34
CA LEU A 241 11.58 15.43 17.05
C LEU A 241 10.13 14.94 17.05
N GLN A 242 9.62 14.52 15.90
CA GLN A 242 8.23 14.07 15.76
C GLN A 242 7.98 12.73 16.45
N ILE A 243 8.94 11.81 16.40
CA ILE A 243 8.88 10.55 17.17
C ILE A 243 8.84 10.86 18.67
N LYS A 244 9.69 11.77 19.16
CA LYS A 244 9.67 12.19 20.56
C LYS A 244 8.33 12.82 20.95
N LYS A 245 7.77 13.68 20.09
CA LYS A 245 6.46 14.29 20.32
C LYS A 245 5.35 13.23 20.42
N LEU A 246 5.28 12.27 19.49
CA LEU A 246 4.33 11.17 19.56
C LEU A 246 4.49 10.32 20.83
N LYS A 247 5.72 10.17 21.32
CA LYS A 247 6.00 9.42 22.55
C LYS A 247 5.53 10.16 23.82
N ASP A 248 5.80 11.47 23.89
CA ASP A 248 5.66 12.24 25.13
C ASP A 248 4.36 13.04 25.22
N ASP A 249 3.61 13.19 24.11
CA ASP A 249 2.32 13.86 24.04
C ASP A 249 1.20 12.86 23.65
N PRO A 250 0.50 12.27 24.64
CA PRO A 250 -0.59 11.33 24.38
C PRO A 250 -1.78 11.95 23.64
N VAL A 251 -2.00 13.27 23.76
CA VAL A 251 -3.10 13.95 23.07
C VAL A 251 -2.76 14.04 21.58
N PHE A 252 -1.54 14.46 21.25
CA PHE A 252 -1.06 14.49 19.88
C PHE A 252 -1.04 13.10 19.24
N TYR A 253 -0.58 12.07 19.97
CA TYR A 253 -0.61 10.69 19.49
C TYR A 253 -2.03 10.25 19.13
N LYS A 254 -2.99 10.45 20.04
CA LYS A 254 -4.39 10.04 19.85
C LYS A 254 -5.06 10.79 18.70
N ASP A 255 -4.79 12.09 18.55
CA ASP A 255 -5.33 12.91 17.46
C ASP A 255 -4.87 12.38 16.09
N ILE A 256 -3.56 12.19 15.90
CA ILE A 256 -3.03 11.66 14.63
C ILE A 256 -3.53 10.24 14.38
N ALA A 257 -3.48 9.36 15.38
CA ALA A 257 -3.96 7.98 15.25
C ALA A 257 -5.44 7.91 14.88
N ALA A 258 -6.30 8.75 15.46
CA ALA A 258 -7.73 8.77 15.17
C ALA A 258 -8.04 9.26 13.74
N LYS A 259 -7.37 10.33 13.29
CA LYS A 259 -7.50 10.84 11.91
C LYS A 259 -7.06 9.79 10.90
N ALA A 260 -5.89 9.19 11.15
CA ALA A 260 -5.29 8.17 10.31
C ALA A 260 -6.17 6.91 10.25
N LEU A 261 -6.66 6.42 11.39
CA LEU A 261 -7.54 5.25 11.46
C LEU A 261 -8.84 5.47 10.68
N LYS A 262 -9.47 6.64 10.82
CA LYS A 262 -10.67 6.99 10.05
C LYS A 262 -10.39 6.96 8.54
N ARG A 263 -9.25 7.51 8.10
CA ARG A 263 -8.86 7.50 6.68
C ARG A 263 -8.54 6.10 6.17
N ALA A 264 -7.97 5.24 7.01
CA ALA A 264 -7.62 3.88 6.63
C ALA A 264 -8.83 3.01 6.25
N GLU A 265 -10.02 3.28 6.80
CA GLU A 265 -11.24 2.57 6.43
C GLU A 265 -11.56 2.69 4.93
N ASP A 266 -11.22 3.80 4.27
CA ASP A 266 -11.40 3.96 2.81
C ASP A 266 -10.59 2.92 2.02
N TYR A 267 -9.52 2.39 2.63
CA TYR A 267 -8.59 1.41 2.08
C TYR A 267 -8.85 -0.01 2.62
N HIS A 268 -9.94 -0.22 3.38
CA HIS A 268 -10.34 -1.55 3.83
C HIS A 268 -10.83 -2.40 2.65
N ILE A 269 -10.57 -3.71 2.66
CA ILE A 269 -10.92 -4.62 1.55
C ILE A 269 -12.41 -4.54 1.18
N ASP A 270 -13.32 -4.45 2.15
CA ASP A 270 -14.76 -4.23 1.93
C ASP A 270 -15.07 -3.03 1.03
N ASN A 271 -14.31 -1.94 1.18
CA ASN A 271 -14.52 -0.70 0.43
C ASN A 271 -13.80 -0.76 -0.92
N ILE A 272 -12.60 -1.35 -0.98
CA ILE A 272 -11.89 -1.61 -2.23
C ILE A 272 -12.67 -2.53 -3.16
N ALA A 273 -13.27 -3.60 -2.62
CA ALA A 273 -14.09 -4.55 -3.37
C ALA A 273 -15.28 -3.86 -4.08
N LYS A 274 -15.93 -2.90 -3.41
CA LYS A 274 -17.01 -2.11 -4.01
C LYS A 274 -16.55 -1.30 -5.23
N LEU A 275 -15.30 -0.82 -5.23
CA LEU A 275 -14.74 -0.10 -6.37
C LEU A 275 -14.57 -1.02 -7.59
N TYR A 276 -14.13 -2.27 -7.39
CA TYR A 276 -14.06 -3.28 -8.47
C TYR A 276 -15.44 -3.59 -9.05
N LEU A 277 -16.46 -3.72 -8.19
CA LEU A 277 -17.84 -3.94 -8.64
C LEU A 277 -18.39 -2.79 -9.50
N ASN A 278 -17.81 -1.59 -9.39
CA ASN A 278 -18.19 -0.40 -10.15
C ASN A 278 -17.38 -0.21 -11.45
N LEU A 279 -16.45 -1.11 -11.78
CA LEU A 279 -15.76 -1.06 -13.07
C LEU A 279 -16.75 -1.11 -14.24
N PRO A 280 -16.62 -0.25 -15.27
CA PRO A 280 -17.56 -0.21 -16.40
C PRO A 280 -17.55 -1.49 -17.25
#